data_AF-A0A7W4K069-F1
#
_entry.id   AF-A0A7W4K069-F1
#
_cell.length_a   1.000
_cell.length_b   1.000
_cell.length_c   1.000
_cell.angle_alpha   90.00
_cell.angle_beta   90.00
_cell.angle_gamma   90.00
#
_symmetry.space_group_name_H-M   'P 1'
#
loop_
_entity.id
_entity.type
_entity.pdbx_description
1 polymer ?
#
loop_
_entity_poly.entity_id
_entity_poly.type
_entity_poly.pdbx_seq_one_letter_code
_entity_poly.pdbx_strand_id
1 'polypeptide(L)'
;MNAEDLHALRALHAPLAKALPDALEALYAHIRRTPEVSRFFASEAKIDQAKKAQTAHWQAVLAARFDDAYVAKVRSIGEVHARIGLTPQWYIGGYTIILDRLIRSIIEENGGAQVGLFSRSSGRKHLAESVSSLCKAVLTEIDLTVSFYLEAMEADRAKLRAEQERRVRDDHAVLSALNAALTFLADGDLTYRVTEVLPEHSASLKQRFNASAQQLAESMSRIAQSTHDVMANADGIRHGADSLSEATEQQAAAQEEMSAAVTQIALGASETAEETVKARHMAASAQSDAEQASQIVAEAIAAISRIEKSSQEISNIIGVINKISMQTNILSLNASVEAARAGDYGRGFAVVASEVRALAERSTNAGKEIAGLITKAAEDVMSGVTQVHRAGEALQRITSQVSDMNGVISRIATASQAQSAGLDEVKIAIRSLEQTTLKNATIAEESAATAHNLVTMADELAQSVASFKTKAETRSGIDRKTNYQLRLVSTNVHDRRL
;
A
#
# COMPACT_ATOMS: atom_id res chain seq x y z
N MET A 1 53.24 -72.38 43.82
CA MET A 1 53.62 -73.76 44.22
C MET A 1 55.13 -73.92 44.01
N ASN A 2 55.84 -74.61 44.91
CA ASN A 2 57.28 -74.88 44.73
C ASN A 2 57.50 -76.19 43.94
N ALA A 3 58.75 -76.54 43.63
CA ALA A 3 59.07 -77.75 42.86
C ALA A 3 58.63 -79.05 43.57
N GLU A 4 58.66 -79.07 44.91
CA GLU A 4 58.24 -80.21 45.73
C GLU A 4 56.72 -80.42 45.63
N ASP A 5 55.93 -79.35 45.70
CA ASP A 5 54.47 -79.39 45.54
C ASP A 5 54.07 -79.94 44.16
N LEU A 6 54.79 -79.54 43.10
CA LEU A 6 54.54 -80.03 41.75
C LEU A 6 54.91 -81.50 41.59
N HIS A 7 56.01 -81.94 42.21
CA HIS A 7 56.42 -83.34 42.20
C HIS A 7 55.42 -84.23 42.97
N ALA A 8 55.01 -83.81 44.16
CA ALA A 8 54.01 -84.52 44.96
C ALA A 8 52.66 -84.63 44.23
N LEU A 9 52.22 -83.56 43.57
CA LEU A 9 50.98 -83.61 42.78
C LEU A 9 51.07 -84.57 41.59
N ARG A 10 52.22 -84.60 40.89
CA ARG A 10 52.45 -85.55 39.78
C ARG A 10 52.45 -87.00 40.22
N ALA A 11 52.99 -87.29 41.40
CA ALA A 11 52.97 -88.63 41.98
C ALA A 11 51.54 -89.14 42.25
N LEU A 12 50.60 -88.21 42.51
CA LEU A 12 49.19 -88.50 42.73
C LEU A 12 48.34 -88.46 41.45
N HIS A 13 48.94 -88.19 40.29
CA HIS A 13 48.18 -88.00 39.06
C HIS A 13 47.36 -89.24 38.69
N ALA A 14 47.97 -90.43 38.67
CA ALA A 14 47.27 -91.67 38.32
C ALA A 14 46.08 -91.99 39.26
N PRO A 15 46.25 -91.97 40.60
CA PRO A 15 45.13 -92.24 41.49
C PRO A 15 44.04 -91.18 41.47
N LEU A 16 44.41 -89.89 41.43
CA LEU A 16 43.44 -88.81 41.34
C LEU A 16 42.71 -88.80 40.00
N ALA A 17 43.38 -89.16 38.90
CA ALA A 17 42.75 -89.30 37.59
C ALA A 17 41.72 -90.46 37.57
N LYS A 18 41.94 -91.51 38.37
CA LYS A 18 40.98 -92.62 38.54
C LYS A 18 39.77 -92.19 39.37
N ALA A 19 39.94 -91.31 40.36
CA ALA A 19 38.87 -90.80 41.21
C ALA A 19 38.08 -89.63 40.60
N LEU A 20 38.66 -88.89 39.66
CA LEU A 20 38.07 -87.72 39.03
C LEU A 20 36.68 -87.96 38.38
N PRO A 21 36.40 -89.09 37.69
CA PRO A 21 35.07 -89.34 37.13
C PRO A 21 33.96 -89.39 38.19
N ASP A 22 34.22 -89.98 39.37
CA ASP A 22 33.26 -90.00 40.49
C ASP A 22 33.08 -88.60 41.08
N ALA A 23 34.18 -87.86 41.25
CA ALA A 23 34.16 -86.50 41.75
C ALA A 23 33.35 -85.55 40.85
N LEU A 24 33.51 -85.69 39.52
CA LEU A 24 32.72 -84.94 38.55
C LEU A 24 31.25 -85.38 38.52
N GLU A 25 30.94 -86.66 38.69
CA GLU A 25 29.55 -87.10 38.83
C GLU A 25 28.89 -86.48 40.07
N ALA A 26 29.60 -86.43 41.20
CA ALA A 26 29.12 -85.77 42.41
C ALA A 26 28.86 -84.26 42.19
N LEU A 27 29.76 -83.56 41.48
CA LEU A 27 29.56 -82.16 41.10
C LEU A 27 28.32 -81.98 40.23
N TYR A 28 28.19 -82.74 39.14
CA TYR A 28 27.07 -82.56 38.22
C TYR A 28 25.73 -83.03 38.79
N ALA A 29 25.73 -84.04 39.67
CA ALA A 29 24.56 -84.39 40.47
C ALA A 29 24.16 -83.27 41.45
N HIS A 30 25.11 -82.49 41.96
CA HIS A 30 24.81 -81.28 42.73
C HIS A 30 24.27 -80.17 41.82
N ILE A 31 24.93 -79.88 40.69
CA ILE A 31 24.49 -78.86 39.72
C ILE A 31 23.05 -79.10 39.28
N ARG A 32 22.66 -80.34 38.96
CA ARG A 32 21.28 -80.69 38.57
C ARG A 32 20.23 -80.34 39.63
N ARG A 33 20.60 -80.38 40.91
CA ARG A 33 19.72 -80.12 42.05
C ARG A 33 19.72 -78.66 42.49
N THR A 34 20.58 -77.82 41.92
CA THR A 34 20.77 -76.43 42.34
C THR A 34 20.34 -75.48 41.20
N PRO A 35 19.14 -74.87 41.27
CA PRO A 35 18.54 -74.07 40.19
C PRO A 35 19.43 -72.92 39.66
N GLU A 36 20.19 -72.28 40.55
CA GLU A 36 21.03 -71.12 40.25
C GLU A 36 22.19 -71.45 39.29
N VAL A 37 22.62 -72.71 39.28
CA VAL A 37 23.70 -73.21 38.41
C VAL A 37 23.19 -74.15 37.31
N SER A 38 22.09 -74.87 37.53
CA SER A 38 21.50 -75.73 36.49
C SER A 38 21.02 -74.93 35.28
N ARG A 39 20.55 -73.69 35.49
CA ARG A 39 20.10 -72.76 34.43
C ARG A 39 21.16 -72.44 33.37
N PHE A 40 22.45 -72.63 33.66
CA PHE A 40 23.52 -72.42 32.68
C PHE A 40 23.64 -73.56 31.67
N PHE A 41 22.91 -74.66 31.87
CA PHE A 41 22.92 -75.82 31.00
C PHE A 41 21.55 -76.01 30.36
N ALA A 42 21.49 -75.84 29.03
CA ALA A 42 20.24 -75.97 28.28
C ALA A 42 19.77 -77.43 28.10
N SER A 43 20.64 -78.41 28.31
CA SER A 43 20.33 -79.84 28.14
C SER A 43 21.36 -80.75 28.82
N GLU A 44 21.01 -82.02 29.01
CA GLU A 44 21.96 -83.05 29.48
C GLU A 44 23.16 -83.20 28.54
N ALA A 45 22.98 -83.05 27.23
CA ALA A 45 24.11 -83.06 26.28
C ALA A 45 25.13 -81.92 26.55
N LYS A 46 24.66 -80.76 27.04
CA LYS A 46 25.55 -79.67 27.46
C LYS A 46 26.24 -79.95 28.79
N ILE A 47 25.57 -80.63 29.70
CA ILE A 47 26.20 -81.15 30.93
C ILE A 47 27.32 -82.13 30.58
N ASP A 48 27.08 -83.08 29.67
CA ASP A 48 28.10 -84.04 29.23
C ASP A 48 29.29 -83.37 28.54
N GLN A 49 29.03 -82.36 27.70
CA GLN A 49 30.08 -81.57 27.07
C GLN A 49 30.91 -80.81 28.12
N ALA A 50 30.26 -80.18 29.09
CA ALA A 50 30.93 -79.48 30.16
C ALA A 50 31.72 -80.44 31.06
N LYS A 51 31.17 -81.63 31.34
CA LYS A 51 31.85 -82.68 32.09
C LYS A 51 33.13 -83.13 31.40
N LYS A 52 33.09 -83.33 30.07
CA LYS A 52 34.30 -83.62 29.27
C LYS A 52 35.34 -82.49 29.35
N ALA A 53 34.89 -81.24 29.26
CA ALA A 53 35.78 -80.08 29.37
C ALA A 53 36.40 -79.96 30.77
N GLN A 54 35.62 -80.22 31.82
CA GLN A 54 36.07 -80.29 33.20
C GLN A 54 37.07 -81.43 33.41
N THR A 55 36.82 -82.63 32.86
CA THR A 55 37.80 -83.72 32.89
C THR A 55 39.14 -83.29 32.31
N ALA A 56 39.15 -82.67 31.13
CA ALA A 56 40.38 -82.19 30.51
C ALA A 56 41.05 -81.07 31.31
N HIS A 57 40.28 -80.19 31.95
CA HIS A 57 40.79 -79.13 32.81
C HIS A 57 41.46 -79.69 34.08
N TRP A 58 40.75 -80.56 34.80
CA TRP A 58 41.26 -81.22 36.00
C TRP A 58 42.45 -82.11 35.72
N GLN A 59 42.51 -82.79 34.56
CA GLN A 59 43.71 -83.51 34.13
C GLN A 59 44.93 -82.57 34.00
N ALA A 60 44.75 -81.35 33.49
CA ALA A 60 45.83 -80.38 33.41
C ALA A 60 46.30 -79.91 34.80
N VAL A 61 45.35 -79.66 35.72
CA VAL A 61 45.63 -79.31 37.12
C VAL A 61 46.43 -80.43 37.80
N LEU A 62 45.94 -81.67 37.71
CA LEU A 62 46.54 -82.84 38.35
C LEU A 62 47.89 -83.23 37.73
N ALA A 63 48.11 -82.94 36.45
CA ALA A 63 49.41 -83.14 35.79
C ALA A 63 50.46 -82.10 36.22
N ALA A 64 50.08 -81.11 37.04
CA ALA A 64 50.91 -80.00 37.49
C ALA A 64 51.53 -79.24 36.30
N ARG A 65 50.72 -79.02 35.26
CA ARG A 65 51.09 -78.27 34.04
C ARG A 65 50.46 -76.87 34.11
N PHE A 66 51.14 -75.97 34.81
CA PHE A 66 50.74 -74.56 34.99
C PHE A 66 51.55 -73.66 34.04
N ASP A 67 51.49 -73.91 32.74
CA ASP A 67 52.18 -73.11 31.70
C ASP A 67 51.29 -71.96 31.16
N ASP A 68 51.83 -71.14 30.27
CA ASP A 68 51.09 -70.02 29.67
C ASP A 68 49.82 -70.48 28.93
N ALA A 69 49.85 -71.67 28.33
CA ALA A 69 48.69 -72.25 27.64
C ALA A 69 47.57 -72.60 28.63
N TYR A 70 47.93 -73.13 29.80
CA TYR A 70 47.00 -73.35 30.90
C TYR A 70 46.41 -72.03 31.41
N VAL A 71 47.24 -71.01 31.66
CA VAL A 71 46.79 -69.69 32.13
C VAL A 71 45.81 -69.06 31.13
N ALA A 72 46.09 -69.12 29.82
CA ALA A 72 45.19 -68.61 28.78
C ALA A 72 43.83 -69.33 28.77
N LYS A 73 43.83 -70.66 29.00
CA LYS A 73 42.58 -71.44 29.10
C LYS A 73 41.78 -71.05 30.35
N VAL A 74 42.44 -70.87 31.49
CA VAL A 74 41.80 -70.42 32.73
C VAL A 74 41.24 -69.00 32.59
N ARG A 75 41.93 -68.11 31.88
CA ARG A 75 41.40 -66.79 31.51
C ARG A 75 40.11 -66.89 30.73
N SER A 76 40.08 -67.71 29.69
CA SER A 76 38.85 -67.92 28.92
C SER A 76 37.71 -68.46 29.80
N ILE A 77 38.00 -69.30 30.80
CA ILE A 77 37.00 -69.79 31.76
C ILE A 77 36.47 -68.64 32.63
N GLY A 78 37.37 -67.84 33.22
CA GLY A 78 37.01 -66.66 34.02
C GLY A 78 36.15 -65.65 33.24
N GLU A 79 36.55 -65.33 32.01
CA GLU A 79 35.82 -64.44 31.10
C GLU A 79 34.44 -64.98 30.70
N VAL A 80 34.33 -66.29 30.45
CA VAL A 80 33.04 -66.93 30.16
C VAL A 80 32.13 -66.88 31.38
N HIS A 81 32.65 -67.19 32.57
CA HIS A 81 31.89 -67.09 33.82
C HIS A 81 31.38 -65.67 34.08
N ALA A 82 32.22 -64.66 33.84
CA ALA A 82 31.85 -63.24 33.92
C ALA A 82 30.72 -62.91 32.95
N ARG A 83 30.83 -63.37 31.70
CA ARG A 83 29.85 -63.11 30.64
C ARG A 83 28.50 -63.77 30.88
N ILE A 84 28.49 -65.02 31.37
CA ILE A 84 27.23 -65.73 31.66
C ILE A 84 26.66 -65.36 33.04
N GLY A 85 27.42 -64.68 33.89
CA GLY A 85 27.00 -64.32 35.24
C GLY A 85 27.07 -65.49 36.24
N LEU A 86 27.98 -66.45 36.04
CA LEU A 86 28.27 -67.48 37.04
C LEU A 86 29.16 -66.88 38.12
N THR A 87 28.57 -66.52 39.26
CA THR A 87 29.30 -65.86 40.33
C THR A 87 30.37 -66.77 40.96
N PRO A 88 31.50 -66.23 41.45
CA PRO A 88 32.59 -67.00 42.04
C PRO A 88 32.15 -67.99 43.14
N GLN A 89 31.10 -67.65 43.90
CA GLN A 89 30.57 -68.53 44.95
C GLN A 89 30.17 -69.92 44.42
N TRP A 90 29.60 -70.00 43.22
CA TRP A 90 29.15 -71.25 42.61
C TRP A 90 30.32 -72.04 42.03
N TYR A 91 31.30 -71.32 41.47
CA TYR A 91 32.54 -71.89 40.98
C TYR A 91 33.34 -72.55 42.12
N ILE A 92 33.60 -71.78 43.18
CA ILE A 92 34.33 -72.22 44.37
C ILE A 92 33.58 -73.36 45.08
N GLY A 93 32.26 -73.26 45.18
CA GLY A 93 31.41 -74.32 45.75
C GLY A 93 31.53 -75.63 44.97
N GLY A 94 31.55 -75.56 43.63
CA GLY A 94 31.76 -76.72 42.77
C GLY A 94 33.13 -77.38 42.97
N TYR A 95 34.19 -76.58 43.11
CA TYR A 95 35.53 -77.08 43.39
C TYR A 95 35.65 -77.72 44.77
N THR A 96 34.91 -77.22 45.77
CA THR A 96 34.84 -77.86 47.10
C THR A 96 34.31 -79.29 47.02
N ILE A 97 33.30 -79.55 46.17
CA ILE A 97 32.73 -80.90 45.97
C ILE A 97 33.76 -81.84 45.36
N ILE A 98 34.48 -81.38 44.34
CA ILE A 98 35.52 -82.19 43.68
C ILE A 98 36.68 -82.43 44.66
N LEU A 99 37.12 -81.39 45.37
CA LEU A 99 38.22 -81.46 46.31
C LEU A 99 37.95 -82.45 47.47
N ASP A 100 36.75 -82.46 48.06
CA ASP A 100 36.36 -83.44 49.09
C ASP A 100 36.53 -84.88 48.59
N ARG A 101 36.06 -85.17 47.37
CA ARG A 101 36.13 -86.51 46.75
C ARG A 101 37.57 -86.93 46.47
N LEU A 102 38.37 -86.02 45.92
CA LEU A 102 39.78 -86.28 45.64
C LEU A 102 40.60 -86.48 46.93
N ILE A 103 40.35 -85.69 47.98
CA ILE A 103 41.02 -85.86 49.29
C ILE A 103 40.67 -87.23 49.91
N ARG A 104 39.40 -87.64 49.88
CA ARG A 104 38.99 -88.97 50.37
C ARG A 104 39.70 -90.09 49.64
N SER A 105 39.82 -89.99 48.31
CA SER A 105 40.56 -90.97 47.50
C SER A 105 42.04 -91.05 47.89
N ILE A 106 42.72 -89.93 48.14
CA ILE A 106 44.11 -89.94 48.63
C ILE A 106 44.20 -90.65 49.99
N ILE A 107 43.26 -90.39 50.90
CA ILE A 107 43.26 -91.01 52.24
C ILE A 107 43.03 -92.52 52.15
N GLU A 108 42.08 -92.97 51.33
CA GLU A 108 41.73 -94.38 51.17
C GLU A 108 42.88 -95.21 50.57
N GLU A 109 43.58 -94.69 49.57
CA GLU A 109 44.72 -95.39 48.97
C GLU A 109 45.93 -95.51 49.90
N ASN A 110 46.14 -94.53 50.79
CA ASN A 110 47.22 -94.57 51.78
C ASN A 110 46.83 -95.35 53.06
N GLY A 111 45.55 -95.69 53.25
CA GLY A 111 45.02 -96.38 54.43
C GLY A 111 44.91 -97.92 54.31
N GLY A 112 45.14 -98.48 53.11
CA GLY A 112 44.86 -99.89 52.77
C GLY A 112 45.96 -100.93 53.04
N ALA A 113 47.12 -100.58 53.60
CA ALA A 113 48.18 -101.54 53.90
C ALA A 113 48.08 -102.08 55.35
N GLN A 114 48.00 -103.41 55.51
CA GLN A 114 47.94 -104.14 56.79
C GLN A 114 48.86 -103.54 57.87
N VAL A 115 48.26 -103.28 59.03
CA VAL A 115 48.87 -102.58 60.17
C VAL A 115 49.96 -103.42 60.83
N GLY A 116 51.22 -103.19 60.45
CA GLY A 116 52.42 -103.63 61.16
C GLY A 116 52.97 -102.54 62.09
N LEU A 117 53.33 -102.89 63.33
CA LEU A 117 53.52 -101.98 64.47
C LEU A 117 54.72 -100.99 64.37
N PHE A 118 55.54 -100.98 63.30
CA PHE A 118 56.82 -100.25 63.26
C PHE A 118 57.08 -99.29 62.08
N SER A 119 56.09 -98.87 61.28
CA SER A 119 56.28 -97.87 60.20
C SER A 119 55.20 -96.78 60.18
N ARG A 120 55.18 -95.89 61.18
CA ARG A 120 54.09 -94.92 61.40
C ARG A 120 54.37 -93.45 61.07
N SER A 121 55.62 -93.02 60.88
CA SER A 121 55.94 -91.58 60.67
C SER A 121 56.00 -91.16 59.19
N SER A 122 56.62 -91.96 58.32
CA SER A 122 56.84 -91.59 56.91
C SER A 122 55.55 -91.54 56.07
N GLY A 123 54.62 -92.48 56.28
CA GLY A 123 53.35 -92.52 55.52
C GLY A 123 52.39 -91.37 55.84
N ARG A 124 52.40 -90.88 57.10
CA ARG A 124 51.60 -89.70 57.49
C ARG A 124 52.14 -88.41 56.90
N LYS A 125 53.47 -88.30 56.79
CA LYS A 125 54.13 -87.15 56.17
C LYS A 125 53.80 -87.07 54.66
N HIS A 126 53.91 -88.20 53.96
CA HIS A 126 53.56 -88.29 52.54
C HIS A 126 52.08 -87.96 52.27
N LEU A 127 51.16 -88.45 53.12
CA LEU A 127 49.74 -88.12 53.05
C LEU A 127 49.48 -86.62 53.24
N ALA A 128 50.14 -86.00 54.22
CA ALA A 128 50.02 -84.57 54.48
C ALA A 128 50.55 -83.71 53.31
N GLU A 129 51.70 -84.08 52.74
CA GLU A 129 52.28 -83.43 51.56
C GLU A 129 51.37 -83.58 50.32
N SER A 130 50.75 -84.75 50.18
CA SER A 130 49.82 -85.06 49.08
C SER A 130 48.56 -84.20 49.12
N VAL A 131 47.90 -84.15 50.28
CA VAL A 131 46.71 -83.31 50.49
C VAL A 131 47.08 -81.82 50.38
N SER A 132 48.21 -81.40 50.94
CA SER A 132 48.68 -80.02 50.85
C SER A 132 48.92 -79.59 49.39
N SER A 133 49.56 -80.43 48.59
CA SER A 133 49.87 -80.13 47.17
C SER A 133 48.61 -80.05 46.32
N LEU A 134 47.63 -80.95 46.53
CA LEU A 134 46.32 -80.88 45.87
C LEU A 134 45.55 -79.60 46.25
N CYS A 135 45.50 -79.27 47.54
CA CYS A 135 44.85 -78.05 48.01
C CYS A 135 45.51 -76.80 47.41
N LYS A 136 46.85 -76.74 47.37
CA LYS A 136 47.57 -75.63 46.75
C LYS A 136 47.26 -75.50 45.26
N ALA A 137 47.19 -76.60 44.51
CA ALA A 137 46.86 -76.60 43.09
C ALA A 137 45.43 -76.10 42.83
N VAL A 138 44.47 -76.59 43.61
CA VAL A 138 43.06 -76.19 43.53
C VAL A 138 42.87 -74.73 43.92
N LEU A 139 43.50 -74.28 45.01
CA LEU A 139 43.41 -72.88 45.43
C LEU A 139 44.08 -71.94 44.43
N THR A 140 45.19 -72.36 43.81
CA THR A 140 45.86 -71.58 42.74
C THR A 140 44.96 -71.46 41.50
N GLU A 141 44.27 -72.55 41.14
CA GLU A 141 43.32 -72.55 40.02
C GLU A 141 42.13 -71.61 40.28
N ILE A 142 41.57 -71.71 41.48
CA ILE A 142 40.44 -70.88 41.91
C ILE A 142 40.84 -69.41 41.90
N ASP A 143 41.99 -69.09 42.49
CA ASP A 143 42.55 -67.72 42.52
C ASP A 143 42.65 -67.16 41.10
N LEU A 144 43.31 -67.89 40.19
CA LEU A 144 43.50 -67.47 38.82
C LEU A 144 42.17 -67.26 38.06
N THR A 145 41.21 -68.19 38.19
CA THR A 145 39.91 -68.07 37.52
C THR A 145 39.10 -66.90 38.06
N VAL A 146 39.09 -66.69 39.38
CA VAL A 146 38.38 -65.59 40.02
C VAL A 146 39.01 -64.25 39.68
N SER A 147 40.34 -64.15 39.63
CA SER A 147 41.04 -62.95 39.16
C SER A 147 40.60 -62.57 37.75
N PHE A 148 40.61 -63.51 36.81
CA PHE A 148 40.17 -63.22 35.43
C PHE A 148 38.67 -62.91 35.32
N TYR A 149 37.82 -63.51 36.16
CA TYR A 149 36.40 -63.14 36.25
C TYR A 149 36.23 -61.68 36.68
N LEU A 150 36.95 -61.26 37.72
CA LEU A 150 36.87 -59.90 38.26
C LEU A 150 37.41 -58.87 37.25
N GLU A 151 38.54 -59.15 36.60
CA GLU A 151 39.10 -58.31 35.53
C GLU A 151 38.10 -58.07 34.38
N ALA A 152 37.43 -59.13 33.91
CA ALA A 152 36.43 -59.03 32.84
C ALA A 152 35.22 -58.16 33.25
N MET A 153 34.74 -58.30 34.50
CA MET A 153 33.64 -57.49 35.03
C MET A 153 34.02 -56.02 35.23
N GLU A 154 35.25 -55.74 35.64
CA GLU A 154 35.75 -54.37 35.77
C GLU A 154 35.88 -53.68 34.39
N ALA A 155 36.37 -54.39 33.38
CA ALA A 155 36.46 -53.88 32.02
C ALA A 155 35.09 -53.52 31.42
N ASP A 156 34.07 -54.37 31.61
CA ASP A 156 32.71 -54.09 31.14
C ASP A 156 32.06 -52.93 31.89
N ARG A 157 32.25 -52.85 33.22
CA ARG A 157 31.81 -51.70 34.02
C ARG A 157 32.46 -50.39 33.58
N ALA A 158 33.76 -50.43 33.26
CA ALA A 158 34.48 -49.25 32.77
C ALA A 158 33.94 -48.77 31.41
N LYS A 159 33.63 -49.69 30.48
CA LYS A 159 33.02 -49.36 29.18
C LYS A 159 31.64 -48.71 29.34
N LEU A 160 30.78 -49.29 30.18
CA LEU A 160 29.44 -48.74 30.43
C LEU A 160 29.51 -47.34 31.06
N ARG A 161 30.42 -47.12 32.02
CA ARG A 161 30.64 -45.80 32.62
C ARG A 161 31.13 -44.79 31.60
N ALA A 162 32.11 -45.14 30.76
CA ALA A 162 32.64 -44.25 29.73
C ALA A 162 31.57 -43.83 28.70
N GLU A 163 30.70 -44.77 28.30
CA GLU A 163 29.57 -44.49 27.40
C GLU A 163 28.52 -43.58 28.07
N GLN A 164 28.18 -43.84 29.33
CA GLN A 164 27.27 -42.98 30.10
C GLN A 164 27.82 -41.56 30.25
N GLU A 165 29.09 -41.42 30.63
CA GLU A 165 29.74 -40.11 30.74
C GLU A 165 29.78 -39.36 29.41
N ARG A 166 30.00 -40.08 28.29
CA ARG A 166 29.94 -39.49 26.95
C ARG A 166 28.54 -38.95 26.65
N ARG A 167 27.48 -39.72 26.92
CA ARG A 167 26.09 -39.27 26.72
C ARG A 167 25.76 -38.05 27.56
N VAL A 168 26.14 -38.04 28.84
CA VAL A 168 25.92 -36.88 29.72
C VAL A 168 26.65 -35.64 29.21
N ARG A 169 27.90 -35.78 28.73
CA ARG A 169 28.65 -34.67 28.11
C ARG A 169 27.98 -34.17 26.83
N ASP A 170 27.54 -35.09 25.98
CA ASP A 170 26.85 -34.81 24.72
C ASP A 170 25.53 -34.07 24.97
N ASP A 171 24.69 -34.56 25.88
CA ASP A 171 23.42 -33.93 26.28
C ASP A 171 23.66 -32.54 26.90
N HIS A 172 24.67 -32.41 27.76
CA HIS A 172 25.04 -31.11 28.35
C HIS A 172 25.48 -30.10 27.28
N ALA A 173 26.26 -30.53 26.28
CA ALA A 173 26.67 -29.67 25.17
C ALA A 173 25.46 -29.20 24.33
N VAL A 174 24.51 -30.10 24.05
CA VAL A 174 23.26 -29.76 23.34
C VAL A 174 22.43 -28.75 24.12
N LEU A 175 22.21 -28.99 25.41
CA LEU A 175 21.43 -28.08 26.27
C LEU A 175 22.11 -26.72 26.41
N SER A 176 23.43 -26.68 26.57
CA SER A 176 24.19 -25.43 26.65
C SER A 176 24.10 -24.62 25.35
N ALA A 177 24.27 -25.27 24.19
CA ALA A 177 24.15 -24.62 22.89
C ALA A 177 22.73 -24.09 22.64
N LEU A 178 21.70 -24.87 22.99
CA LEU A 178 20.31 -24.44 22.84
C LEU A 178 19.96 -23.30 23.80
N ASN A 179 20.42 -23.37 25.05
CA ASN A 179 20.20 -22.30 26.02
C ASN A 179 20.81 -20.99 25.52
N ALA A 180 22.06 -21.01 25.04
CA ALA A 180 22.68 -19.83 24.44
C ALA A 180 21.86 -19.30 23.25
N ALA A 181 21.43 -20.20 22.36
CA ALA A 181 20.64 -19.82 21.20
C ALA A 181 19.28 -19.17 21.57
N LEU A 182 18.61 -19.69 22.60
CA LEU A 182 17.37 -19.15 23.13
C LEU A 182 17.59 -17.81 23.86
N THR A 183 18.73 -17.62 24.54
CA THR A 183 19.10 -16.33 25.14
C THR A 183 19.25 -15.27 24.05
N PHE A 184 20.04 -15.54 22.99
CA PHE A 184 20.16 -14.61 21.86
C PHE A 184 18.82 -14.30 21.21
N LEU A 185 17.95 -15.32 21.02
CA LEU A 185 16.62 -15.12 20.46
C LEU A 185 15.72 -14.27 21.36
N ALA A 186 15.77 -14.47 22.68
CA ALA A 186 15.01 -13.70 23.66
C ALA A 186 15.49 -12.24 23.74
N ASP A 187 16.79 -12.00 23.53
CA ASP A 187 17.39 -10.67 23.42
C ASP A 187 17.13 -9.99 22.05
N GLY A 188 16.34 -10.63 21.18
CA GLY A 188 16.00 -10.12 19.85
C GLY A 188 17.09 -10.33 18.80
N ASP A 189 18.16 -11.08 19.08
CA ASP A 189 19.21 -11.37 18.11
C ASP A 189 18.83 -12.53 17.18
N LEU A 190 18.28 -12.17 16.02
CA LEU A 190 17.88 -13.13 14.99
C LEU A 190 19.04 -13.51 14.06
N THR A 191 20.25 -12.99 14.30
CA THR A 191 21.45 -13.29 13.51
C THR A 191 22.22 -14.49 14.05
N TYR A 192 22.03 -14.82 15.34
CA TYR A 192 22.68 -15.96 15.97
C TYR A 192 22.30 -17.29 15.28
N ARG A 193 23.30 -18.12 15.04
CA ARG A 193 23.13 -19.49 14.52
C ARG A 193 23.93 -20.42 15.39
N VAL A 194 23.33 -21.56 15.75
CA VAL A 194 24.06 -22.67 16.37
C VAL A 194 25.03 -23.20 15.31
N THR A 195 26.33 -23.08 15.55
CA THR A 195 27.39 -23.49 14.60
C THR A 195 28.16 -24.69 15.10
N GLU A 196 28.12 -24.94 16.41
CA GLU A 196 28.76 -26.02 17.14
C GLU A 196 28.41 -27.38 16.51
N VAL A 197 29.38 -28.30 16.54
CA VAL A 197 29.16 -29.70 16.14
C VAL A 197 28.46 -30.39 17.28
N LEU A 198 27.17 -30.67 17.08
CA LEU A 198 26.34 -31.38 18.05
C LEU A 198 26.23 -32.86 17.68
N PRO A 199 25.97 -33.74 18.66
CA PRO A 199 25.71 -35.15 18.42
C PRO A 199 24.64 -35.38 17.34
N GLU A 200 24.80 -36.45 16.55
CA GLU A 200 23.94 -36.73 15.39
C GLU A 200 22.44 -36.74 15.74
N HIS A 201 22.07 -37.29 16.89
CA HIS A 201 20.67 -37.35 17.36
C HIS A 201 20.04 -35.97 17.58
N SER A 202 20.84 -34.90 17.72
CA SER A 202 20.39 -33.52 17.95
C SER A 202 20.55 -32.61 16.72
N ALA A 203 21.06 -33.13 15.60
CA ALA A 203 21.29 -32.36 14.38
C ALA A 203 20.00 -31.73 13.83
N SER A 204 18.87 -32.44 13.93
CA SER A 204 17.55 -31.95 13.51
C SER A 204 17.08 -30.74 14.33
N LEU A 205 17.40 -30.71 15.63
CA LEU A 205 17.06 -29.60 16.52
C LEU A 205 17.83 -28.33 16.15
N LYS A 206 19.16 -28.47 15.92
CA LYS A 206 20.01 -27.38 15.39
C LYS A 206 19.46 -26.81 14.08
N GLN A 207 19.13 -27.69 13.13
CA GLN A 207 18.60 -27.28 11.83
C GLN A 207 17.27 -26.53 11.96
N ARG A 208 16.35 -27.06 12.77
CA ARG A 208 15.04 -26.43 13.02
C ARG A 208 15.17 -25.07 13.70
N PHE A 209 16.02 -24.96 14.73
CA PHE A 209 16.27 -23.67 15.38
C PHE A 209 16.82 -22.65 14.38
N ASN A 210 17.87 -23.00 13.64
CA ASN A 210 18.50 -22.10 12.68
C ASN A 210 17.53 -21.68 11.55
N ALA A 211 16.68 -22.60 11.08
CA ALA A 211 15.65 -22.31 10.08
C ALA A 211 14.57 -21.36 10.63
N SER A 212 14.09 -21.57 11.85
CA SER A 212 13.14 -20.66 12.49
C SER A 212 13.70 -19.27 12.71
N ALA A 213 14.95 -19.17 13.20
CA ALA A 213 15.64 -17.88 13.37
C ALA A 213 15.84 -17.16 12.02
N GLN A 214 16.14 -17.89 10.95
CA GLN A 214 16.22 -17.36 9.59
C GLN A 214 14.88 -16.80 9.11
N GLN A 215 13.80 -17.57 9.25
CA GLN A 215 12.47 -17.17 8.82
C GLN A 215 11.93 -15.96 9.59
N LEU A 216 12.23 -15.89 10.89
CA LEU A 216 11.88 -14.73 11.71
C LEU A 216 12.69 -13.49 11.30
N ALA A 217 14.00 -13.64 11.05
CA ALA A 217 14.84 -12.55 10.56
C ALA A 217 14.37 -11.98 9.22
N GLU A 218 14.01 -12.85 8.27
CA GLU A 218 13.47 -12.45 6.96
C GLU A 218 12.10 -11.76 7.09
N SER A 219 11.25 -12.23 8.00
CA SER A 219 9.95 -11.60 8.25
C SER A 219 10.11 -10.22 8.89
N MET A 220 10.98 -10.06 9.89
CA MET A 220 11.28 -8.74 10.48
C MET A 220 11.90 -7.79 9.45
N SER A 221 12.79 -8.29 8.58
CA SER A 221 13.37 -7.48 7.50
C SER A 221 12.31 -6.99 6.50
N ARG A 222 11.33 -7.84 6.14
CA ARG A 222 10.21 -7.44 5.28
C ARG A 222 9.32 -6.41 5.95
N ILE A 223 9.01 -6.58 7.24
CA ILE A 223 8.22 -5.61 8.00
C ILE A 223 8.96 -4.27 8.04
N ALA A 224 10.26 -4.25 8.35
CA ALA A 224 11.06 -3.02 8.34
C ALA A 224 11.01 -2.28 7.00
N GLN A 225 11.11 -3.02 5.87
CA GLN A 225 10.98 -2.44 4.54
C GLN A 225 9.58 -1.87 4.30
N SER A 226 8.53 -2.64 4.60
CA SER A 226 7.15 -2.17 4.45
C SER A 226 6.85 -0.94 5.30
N THR A 227 7.41 -0.87 6.51
CA THR A 227 7.31 0.31 7.37
C THR A 227 7.97 1.53 6.72
N HIS A 228 9.15 1.37 6.13
CA HIS A 228 9.82 2.44 5.39
C HIS A 228 8.99 2.92 4.19
N ASP A 229 8.40 1.99 3.45
CA ASP A 229 7.52 2.31 2.32
C ASP A 229 6.26 3.06 2.78
N VAL A 230 5.66 2.67 3.92
CA VAL A 230 4.53 3.40 4.52
C VAL A 230 4.92 4.82 4.91
N MET A 231 6.09 5.03 5.52
CA MET A 231 6.59 6.37 5.86
C MET A 231 6.76 7.23 4.60
N ALA A 232 7.37 6.68 3.55
CA ALA A 232 7.55 7.39 2.29
C ALA A 232 6.22 7.75 1.62
N ASN A 233 5.25 6.83 1.63
CA ASN A 233 3.91 7.07 1.10
C ASN A 233 3.14 8.12 1.92
N ALA A 234 3.23 8.07 3.25
CA ALA A 234 2.62 9.06 4.13
C ALA A 234 3.20 10.46 3.90
N ASP A 235 4.52 10.57 3.74
CA ASP A 235 5.17 11.81 3.33
C ASP A 235 4.64 12.30 1.98
N GLY A 236 4.45 11.42 1.00
CA GLY A 236 3.83 11.74 -0.29
C GLY A 236 2.40 12.27 -0.16
N ILE A 237 1.57 11.64 0.68
CA ILE A 237 0.20 12.10 0.97
C ILE A 237 0.21 13.49 1.59
N ARG A 238 1.12 13.76 2.55
CA ARG A 238 1.25 15.08 3.17
C ARG A 238 1.56 16.16 2.14
N HIS A 239 2.56 15.95 1.28
CA HIS A 239 2.89 16.93 0.23
C HIS A 239 1.72 17.14 -0.75
N GLY A 240 0.98 16.07 -1.08
CA GLY A 240 -0.23 16.17 -1.89
C GLY A 240 -1.34 16.98 -1.22
N ALA A 241 -1.52 16.81 0.09
CA ALA A 241 -2.46 17.58 0.89
C ALA A 241 -2.07 19.08 0.95
N ASP A 242 -0.80 19.38 1.18
CA ASP A 242 -0.28 20.75 1.18
C ASP A 242 -0.50 21.42 -0.19
N SER A 243 -0.20 20.70 -1.28
CA SER A 243 -0.43 21.19 -2.65
C SER A 243 -1.91 21.42 -2.94
N LEU A 244 -2.79 20.54 -2.44
CA LEU A 244 -4.23 20.69 -2.58
C LEU A 244 -4.74 21.90 -1.78
N SER A 245 -4.19 22.15 -0.59
CA SER A 245 -4.51 23.31 0.23
C SER A 245 -4.15 24.61 -0.49
N GLU A 246 -2.92 24.73 -1.00
CA GLU A 246 -2.47 25.90 -1.77
C GLU A 246 -3.34 26.13 -3.02
N ALA A 247 -3.63 25.07 -3.79
CA ALA A 247 -4.50 25.17 -4.95
C ALA A 247 -5.93 25.58 -4.57
N THR A 248 -6.42 25.15 -3.40
CA THR A 248 -7.74 25.50 -2.89
C THR A 248 -7.80 26.97 -2.47
N GLU A 249 -6.75 27.51 -1.85
CA GLU A 249 -6.64 28.94 -1.53
C GLU A 249 -6.61 29.81 -2.79
N GLN A 250 -5.81 29.42 -3.78
CA GLN A 250 -5.77 30.12 -5.08
C GLN A 250 -7.13 30.09 -5.79
N GLN A 251 -7.81 28.94 -5.74
CA GLN A 251 -9.14 28.78 -6.31
C GLN A 251 -10.18 29.64 -5.57
N ALA A 252 -10.08 29.79 -4.25
CA ALA A 252 -10.95 30.67 -3.48
C ALA A 252 -10.75 32.14 -3.88
N ALA A 253 -9.50 32.60 -4.01
CA ALA A 253 -9.20 33.95 -4.47
C ALA A 253 -9.75 34.23 -5.89
N ALA A 254 -9.58 33.29 -6.82
CA ALA A 254 -10.13 33.40 -8.17
C ALA A 254 -11.68 33.43 -8.17
N GLN A 255 -12.33 32.72 -7.25
CA GLN A 255 -13.79 32.75 -7.09
C GLN A 255 -14.29 34.10 -6.56
N GLU A 256 -13.57 34.73 -5.62
CA GLU A 256 -13.89 36.07 -5.14
C GLU A 256 -13.82 37.10 -6.28
N GLU A 257 -12.74 37.07 -7.08
CA GLU A 257 -12.61 37.95 -8.24
C GLU A 257 -13.71 37.71 -9.28
N MET A 258 -14.04 36.44 -9.55
CA MET A 258 -15.11 36.10 -10.48
C MET A 258 -16.49 36.56 -10.00
N SER A 259 -16.76 36.43 -8.70
CA SER A 259 -18.00 36.92 -8.08
C SER A 259 -18.12 38.44 -8.19
N ALA A 260 -17.01 39.17 -7.95
CA ALA A 260 -16.94 40.61 -8.14
C ALA A 260 -17.19 41.00 -9.61
N ALA A 261 -16.55 40.32 -10.56
CA ALA A 261 -16.73 40.56 -11.99
C ALA A 261 -18.18 40.30 -12.44
N VAL A 262 -18.80 39.21 -12.01
CA VAL A 262 -20.20 38.88 -12.33
C VAL A 262 -21.15 39.92 -11.73
N THR A 263 -20.87 40.42 -10.52
CA THR A 263 -21.66 41.49 -9.91
C THR A 263 -21.57 42.79 -10.72
N GLN A 264 -20.38 43.16 -11.19
CA GLN A 264 -20.19 44.33 -12.05
C GLN A 264 -20.92 44.18 -13.39
N ILE A 265 -20.86 43.01 -14.02
CA ILE A 265 -21.58 42.75 -15.28
C ILE A 265 -23.11 42.80 -15.05
N ALA A 266 -23.59 42.27 -13.92
CA ALA A 266 -25.01 42.31 -13.57
C ALA A 266 -25.51 43.75 -13.37
N LEU A 267 -24.71 44.61 -12.72
CA LEU A 267 -25.00 46.03 -12.60
C LEU A 267 -25.09 46.70 -13.98
N GLY A 268 -24.10 46.48 -14.85
CA GLY A 268 -24.11 47.05 -16.21
C GLY A 268 -25.29 46.57 -17.07
N ALA A 269 -25.69 45.30 -16.94
CA ALA A 269 -26.88 44.77 -17.61
C ALA A 269 -28.18 45.42 -17.12
N SER A 270 -28.28 45.67 -15.80
CA SER A 270 -29.41 46.38 -15.19
C SER A 270 -29.48 47.84 -15.66
N GLU A 271 -28.36 48.56 -15.63
CA GLU A 271 -28.28 49.95 -16.14
C GLU A 271 -28.66 50.02 -17.62
N THR A 272 -28.18 49.07 -18.44
CA THR A 272 -28.54 48.99 -19.85
C THR A 272 -30.04 48.77 -20.04
N ALA A 273 -30.67 47.93 -19.20
CA ALA A 273 -32.12 47.71 -19.26
C ALA A 273 -32.90 48.99 -18.90
N GLU A 274 -32.48 49.73 -17.87
CA GLU A 274 -33.08 51.03 -17.50
C GLU A 274 -32.94 52.07 -18.62
N GLU A 275 -31.75 52.22 -19.19
CA GLU A 275 -31.51 53.15 -20.30
C GLU A 275 -32.30 52.77 -21.54
N THR A 276 -32.51 51.48 -21.78
CA THR A 276 -33.35 50.99 -22.89
C THR A 276 -34.82 51.39 -22.69
N VAL A 277 -35.34 51.36 -21.46
CA VAL A 277 -36.69 51.83 -21.14
C VAL A 277 -36.82 53.33 -21.39
N LYS A 278 -35.83 54.13 -20.97
CA LYS A 278 -35.80 55.58 -21.24
C LYS A 278 -35.76 55.87 -22.74
N ALA A 279 -34.87 55.21 -23.47
CA ALA A 279 -34.74 55.34 -24.92
C ALA A 279 -36.05 54.99 -25.65
N ARG A 280 -36.76 53.95 -25.20
CA ARG A 280 -38.07 53.56 -25.73
C ARG A 280 -39.09 54.68 -25.56
N HIS A 281 -39.14 55.32 -24.39
CA HIS A 281 -40.06 56.44 -24.15
C HIS A 281 -39.71 57.64 -25.04
N MET A 282 -38.42 57.97 -25.19
CA MET A 282 -37.99 59.05 -26.07
C MET A 282 -38.35 58.79 -27.54
N ALA A 283 -38.13 57.57 -28.02
CA ALA A 283 -38.49 57.15 -29.37
C ALA A 283 -40.00 57.19 -29.60
N ALA A 284 -40.81 56.75 -28.63
CA ALA A 284 -42.27 56.83 -28.71
C ALA A 284 -42.78 58.28 -28.77
N SER A 285 -42.17 59.19 -27.99
CA SER A 285 -42.49 60.62 -28.05
C SER A 285 -42.13 61.20 -29.43
N ALA A 286 -40.92 60.93 -29.92
CA ALA A 286 -40.47 61.41 -31.23
C ALA A 286 -41.35 60.88 -32.38
N GLN A 287 -41.84 59.63 -32.28
CA GLN A 287 -42.79 59.06 -33.23
C GLN A 287 -44.10 59.85 -33.24
N SER A 288 -44.65 60.16 -32.05
CA SER A 288 -45.89 60.94 -31.93
C SER A 288 -45.73 62.36 -32.47
N ASP A 289 -44.60 63.02 -32.16
CA ASP A 289 -44.30 64.36 -32.66
C ASP A 289 -44.18 64.37 -34.19
N ALA A 290 -43.53 63.36 -34.78
CA ALA A 290 -43.39 63.23 -36.22
C ALA A 290 -44.74 62.93 -36.92
N GLU A 291 -45.61 62.13 -36.30
CA GLU A 291 -46.99 61.89 -36.79
C GLU A 291 -47.82 63.17 -36.77
N GLN A 292 -47.76 63.94 -35.68
CA GLN A 292 -48.43 65.23 -35.58
C GLN A 292 -47.89 66.24 -36.61
N ALA A 293 -46.57 66.32 -36.78
CA ALA A 293 -45.96 67.17 -37.79
C ALA A 293 -46.39 66.77 -39.21
N SER A 294 -46.50 65.46 -39.49
CA SER A 294 -46.98 64.97 -40.79
C SER A 294 -48.44 65.38 -41.05
N GLN A 295 -49.28 65.37 -40.01
CA GLN A 295 -50.67 65.83 -40.11
C GLN A 295 -50.73 67.34 -40.41
N ILE A 296 -49.95 68.16 -39.70
CA ILE A 296 -49.86 69.62 -39.94
C ILE A 296 -49.40 69.92 -41.37
N VAL A 297 -48.40 69.18 -41.87
CA VAL A 297 -47.92 69.33 -43.26
C VAL A 297 -49.01 68.96 -44.26
N ALA A 298 -49.78 67.90 -44.03
CA ALA A 298 -50.90 67.51 -44.90
C ALA A 298 -51.99 68.60 -44.94
N GLU A 299 -52.31 69.20 -43.77
CA GLU A 299 -53.25 70.32 -43.67
C GLU A 299 -52.72 71.58 -44.38
N ALA A 300 -51.42 71.86 -44.28
CA ALA A 300 -50.77 72.97 -44.97
C ALA A 300 -50.83 72.79 -46.51
N ILE A 301 -50.56 71.58 -47.03
CA ILE A 301 -50.70 71.27 -48.45
C ILE A 301 -52.14 71.51 -48.90
N ALA A 302 -53.13 71.04 -48.14
CA ALA A 302 -54.53 71.26 -48.46
C ALA A 302 -54.92 72.75 -48.45
N ALA A 303 -54.36 73.55 -47.52
CA ALA A 303 -54.58 74.99 -47.48
C ALA A 303 -53.96 75.71 -48.67
N ILE A 304 -52.73 75.38 -49.04
CA ILE A 304 -52.04 75.98 -50.17
C ILE A 304 -52.73 75.63 -51.49
N SER A 305 -53.23 74.39 -51.65
CA SER A 305 -54.02 74.00 -52.82
C SER A 305 -55.34 74.78 -52.94
N ARG A 306 -55.98 75.15 -51.82
CA ARG A 306 -57.13 76.08 -51.86
C ARG A 306 -56.71 77.48 -52.31
N ILE A 307 -55.56 77.98 -51.86
CA ILE A 307 -55.04 79.30 -52.28
C ILE A 307 -54.71 79.31 -53.78
N GLU A 308 -54.10 78.25 -54.30
CA GLU A 308 -53.85 78.06 -55.73
C GLU A 308 -55.16 78.15 -56.54
N LYS A 309 -56.17 77.39 -56.12
CA LYS A 309 -57.50 77.41 -56.77
C LYS A 309 -58.14 78.80 -56.74
N SER A 310 -58.14 79.47 -55.58
CA SER A 310 -58.66 80.83 -55.45
C SER A 310 -57.89 81.84 -56.32
N SER A 311 -56.58 81.69 -56.45
CA SER A 311 -55.76 82.55 -57.31
C SER A 311 -56.12 82.37 -58.79
N GLN A 312 -56.40 81.13 -59.22
CA GLN A 312 -56.88 80.83 -60.56
C GLN A 312 -58.26 81.43 -60.84
N GLU A 313 -59.18 81.37 -59.86
CA GLU A 313 -60.49 82.01 -59.95
C GLU A 313 -60.38 83.54 -60.07
N ILE A 314 -59.49 84.17 -59.28
CA ILE A 314 -59.20 85.61 -59.40
C ILE A 314 -58.65 85.94 -60.78
N SER A 315 -57.69 85.16 -61.29
CA SER A 315 -57.13 85.35 -62.63
C SER A 315 -58.21 85.33 -63.72
N ASN A 316 -59.18 84.40 -63.61
CA ASN A 316 -60.32 84.32 -64.52
C ASN A 316 -61.21 85.59 -64.44
N ILE A 317 -61.48 86.09 -63.21
CA ILE A 317 -62.26 87.31 -62.98
C ILE A 317 -61.55 88.52 -63.61
N ILE A 318 -60.24 88.67 -63.42
CA ILE A 318 -59.45 89.74 -64.04
C ILE A 318 -59.49 89.65 -65.57
N GLY A 319 -59.46 88.42 -66.12
CA GLY A 319 -59.68 88.19 -67.55
C GLY A 319 -61.03 88.69 -68.05
N VAL A 320 -62.11 88.48 -67.28
CA VAL A 320 -63.45 89.03 -67.59
C VAL A 320 -63.47 90.56 -67.49
N ILE A 321 -62.86 91.14 -66.45
CA ILE A 321 -62.77 92.60 -66.28
C ILE A 321 -62.03 93.25 -67.45
N ASN A 322 -60.91 92.65 -67.90
CA ASN A 322 -60.18 93.13 -69.08
C ASN A 322 -61.04 93.06 -70.35
N LYS A 323 -61.85 92.01 -70.53
CA LYS A 323 -62.80 91.91 -71.65
C LYS A 323 -63.87 93.01 -71.58
N ILE A 324 -64.46 93.25 -70.42
CA ILE A 324 -65.45 94.32 -70.19
C ILE A 324 -64.81 95.68 -70.50
N SER A 325 -63.63 95.95 -69.95
CA SER A 325 -62.89 97.18 -70.17
C SER A 325 -62.58 97.42 -71.65
N MET A 326 -62.18 96.40 -72.40
CA MET A 326 -61.97 96.48 -73.85
C MET A 326 -63.28 96.77 -74.60
N GLN A 327 -64.39 96.13 -74.22
CA GLN A 327 -65.71 96.42 -74.79
C GLN A 327 -66.14 97.86 -74.50
N THR A 328 -65.92 98.37 -73.28
CA THR A 328 -66.19 99.76 -72.91
C THR A 328 -65.33 100.74 -73.71
N ASN A 329 -64.05 100.40 -73.95
CA ASN A 329 -63.15 101.19 -74.79
C ASN A 329 -63.67 101.28 -76.24
N ILE A 330 -64.13 100.16 -76.82
CA ILE A 330 -64.72 100.14 -78.17
C ILE A 330 -66.05 100.91 -78.22
N LEU A 331 -66.90 100.75 -77.20
CA LEU A 331 -68.19 101.43 -77.12
C LEU A 331 -68.03 102.96 -77.00
N SER A 332 -67.08 103.40 -76.16
CA SER A 332 -66.75 104.82 -76.00
C SER A 332 -66.10 105.42 -77.24
N LEU A 333 -65.30 104.65 -77.97
CA LEU A 333 -64.81 105.06 -79.30
C LEU A 333 -65.97 105.26 -80.28
N ASN A 334 -66.91 104.32 -80.36
CA ASN A 334 -68.08 104.45 -81.21
C ASN A 334 -68.93 105.67 -80.82
N ALA A 335 -69.11 105.93 -79.53
CA ALA A 335 -69.81 107.11 -79.02
C ALA A 335 -69.05 108.41 -79.35
N SER A 336 -67.72 108.42 -79.27
CA SER A 336 -66.88 109.57 -79.64
C SER A 336 -67.01 109.90 -81.13
N VAL A 337 -67.06 108.87 -81.99
CA VAL A 337 -67.26 109.02 -83.44
C VAL A 337 -68.65 109.58 -83.75
N GLU A 338 -69.70 109.05 -83.14
CA GLU A 338 -71.07 109.54 -83.37
C GLU A 338 -71.29 110.96 -82.79
N ALA A 339 -70.63 111.29 -81.67
CA ALA A 339 -70.61 112.63 -81.11
C ALA A 339 -69.91 113.64 -82.04
N ALA A 340 -68.80 113.25 -82.69
CA ALA A 340 -68.14 114.07 -83.70
C ALA A 340 -69.03 114.27 -84.94
N ARG A 341 -69.83 113.25 -85.31
CA ARG A 341 -70.79 113.29 -86.42
C ARG A 341 -71.97 114.23 -86.17
N ALA A 342 -72.40 114.38 -84.92
CA ALA A 342 -73.46 115.29 -84.50
C ALA A 342 -73.03 116.78 -84.43
N GLY A 343 -71.76 117.11 -84.69
CA GLY A 343 -71.25 118.48 -84.75
C GLY A 343 -71.34 119.22 -83.41
N ASP A 344 -71.80 120.48 -83.42
CA ASP A 344 -71.83 121.32 -82.22
C ASP A 344 -72.82 120.83 -81.14
N TYR A 345 -73.86 120.08 -81.52
CA TYR A 345 -74.81 119.46 -80.58
C TYR A 345 -74.21 118.26 -79.83
N GLY A 346 -73.08 117.70 -80.31
CA GLY A 346 -72.43 116.51 -79.76
C GLY A 346 -71.26 116.77 -78.79
N ARG A 347 -70.83 118.03 -78.60
CA ARG A 347 -69.61 118.35 -77.82
C ARG A 347 -69.61 117.79 -76.39
N GLY A 348 -70.74 117.87 -75.67
CA GLY A 348 -70.86 117.33 -74.32
C GLY A 348 -70.73 115.79 -74.28
N PHE A 349 -71.30 115.11 -75.28
CA PHE A 349 -71.17 113.66 -75.44
C PHE A 349 -69.75 113.24 -75.81
N ALA A 350 -69.04 114.01 -76.62
CA ALA A 350 -67.65 113.73 -76.99
C ALA A 350 -66.71 113.77 -75.77
N VAL A 351 -66.91 114.72 -74.85
CA VAL A 351 -66.12 114.79 -73.59
C VAL A 351 -66.39 113.58 -72.71
N VAL A 352 -67.66 113.22 -72.51
CA VAL A 352 -68.03 112.03 -71.71
C VAL A 352 -67.48 110.76 -72.35
N ALA A 353 -67.55 110.62 -73.67
CA ALA A 353 -67.03 109.46 -74.38
C ALA A 353 -65.49 109.35 -74.27
N SER A 354 -64.75 110.47 -74.34
CA SER A 354 -63.30 110.49 -74.09
C SER A 354 -62.95 110.11 -72.65
N GLU A 355 -63.72 110.57 -71.67
CA GLU A 355 -63.47 110.25 -70.26
C GLU A 355 -63.75 108.77 -69.96
N VAL A 356 -64.83 108.21 -70.52
CA VAL A 356 -65.14 106.77 -70.43
C VAL A 356 -64.05 105.93 -71.10
N ARG A 357 -63.50 106.41 -72.22
CA ARG A 357 -62.37 105.76 -72.91
C ARG A 357 -61.11 105.75 -72.04
N ALA A 358 -60.74 106.89 -71.48
CA ALA A 358 -59.59 107.01 -70.59
C ALA A 358 -59.74 106.14 -69.33
N LEU A 359 -60.96 106.07 -68.77
CA LEU A 359 -61.27 105.17 -67.65
C LEU A 359 -61.12 103.70 -68.06
N ALA A 360 -61.62 103.31 -69.24
CA ALA A 360 -61.46 101.97 -69.76
C ALA A 360 -59.97 101.61 -69.98
N GLU A 361 -59.16 102.48 -70.56
CA GLU A 361 -57.71 102.25 -70.72
C GLU A 361 -57.00 102.13 -69.35
N ARG A 362 -57.37 102.95 -68.35
CA ARG A 362 -56.87 102.81 -66.96
C ARG A 362 -57.29 101.48 -66.33
N SER A 363 -58.54 101.03 -66.51
CA SER A 363 -59.00 99.73 -66.02
C SER A 363 -58.27 98.56 -66.67
N THR A 364 -57.97 98.63 -67.97
CA THR A 364 -57.17 97.60 -68.66
C THR A 364 -55.75 97.54 -68.12
N ASN A 365 -55.11 98.70 -67.89
CA ASN A 365 -53.75 98.75 -67.34
C ASN A 365 -53.69 98.23 -65.90
N ALA A 366 -54.63 98.65 -65.05
CA ALA A 366 -54.76 98.11 -63.69
C ALA A 366 -55.05 96.61 -63.69
N GLY A 367 -55.90 96.13 -64.62
CA GLY A 367 -56.17 94.71 -64.80
C GLY A 367 -54.94 93.90 -65.19
N LYS A 368 -54.07 94.44 -66.08
CA LYS A 368 -52.78 93.80 -66.42
C LYS A 368 -51.83 93.74 -65.23
N GLU A 369 -51.76 94.80 -64.43
CA GLU A 369 -50.90 94.87 -63.25
C GLU A 369 -51.34 93.84 -62.19
N ILE A 370 -52.65 93.76 -61.91
CA ILE A 370 -53.22 92.74 -61.01
C ILE A 370 -52.96 91.33 -61.57
N ALA A 371 -53.15 91.11 -62.88
CA ALA A 371 -52.85 89.81 -63.48
C ALA A 371 -51.38 89.40 -63.27
N GLY A 372 -50.44 90.33 -63.44
CA GLY A 372 -49.02 90.07 -63.16
C GLY A 372 -48.74 89.73 -61.70
N LEU A 373 -49.37 90.43 -60.75
CA LEU A 373 -49.25 90.12 -59.32
C LEU A 373 -49.83 88.74 -58.99
N ILE A 374 -50.95 88.36 -59.58
CA ILE A 374 -51.57 87.04 -59.38
C ILE A 374 -50.72 85.93 -59.99
N THR A 375 -50.13 86.13 -61.17
CA THR A 375 -49.19 85.17 -61.76
C THR A 375 -47.98 84.95 -60.85
N LYS A 376 -47.38 86.03 -60.33
CA LYS A 376 -46.26 85.93 -59.39
C LYS A 376 -46.67 85.21 -58.10
N ALA A 377 -47.83 85.54 -57.54
CA ALA A 377 -48.34 84.86 -56.34
C ALA A 377 -48.56 83.35 -56.59
N ALA A 378 -49.02 82.96 -57.78
CA ALA A 378 -49.18 81.56 -58.16
C ALA A 378 -47.81 80.83 -58.26
N GLU A 379 -46.78 81.48 -58.81
CA GLU A 379 -45.41 80.95 -58.84
C GLU A 379 -44.85 80.75 -57.42
N ASP A 380 -45.02 81.74 -56.53
CA ASP A 380 -44.60 81.65 -55.12
C ASP A 380 -45.35 80.53 -54.39
N VAL A 381 -46.64 80.35 -54.66
CA VAL A 381 -47.47 79.25 -54.13
C VAL A 381 -46.95 77.89 -54.61
N MET A 382 -46.66 77.70 -55.90
CA MET A 382 -46.10 76.44 -56.42
C MET A 382 -44.74 76.09 -55.79
N SER A 383 -43.89 77.09 -55.62
CA SER A 383 -42.61 76.94 -54.91
C SER A 383 -42.85 76.50 -53.46
N GLY A 384 -43.82 77.13 -52.77
CA GLY A 384 -44.26 76.76 -51.42
C GLY A 384 -44.75 75.31 -51.33
N VAL A 385 -45.62 74.87 -52.25
CA VAL A 385 -46.09 73.47 -52.32
C VAL A 385 -44.92 72.50 -52.43
N THR A 386 -43.94 72.81 -53.30
CA THR A 386 -42.78 71.95 -53.51
C THR A 386 -41.93 71.82 -52.24
N GLN A 387 -41.73 72.92 -51.50
CA GLN A 387 -40.98 72.87 -50.22
C GLN A 387 -41.73 72.08 -49.15
N VAL A 388 -43.04 72.28 -49.03
CA VAL A 388 -43.89 71.57 -48.06
C VAL A 388 -43.96 70.07 -48.38
N HIS A 389 -44.03 69.69 -49.67
CA HIS A 389 -43.97 68.29 -50.09
C HIS A 389 -42.65 67.63 -49.67
N ARG A 390 -41.51 68.29 -49.93
CA ARG A 390 -40.19 67.82 -49.49
C ARG A 390 -40.09 67.68 -47.97
N ALA A 391 -40.73 68.58 -47.21
CA ALA A 391 -40.81 68.48 -45.76
C ALA A 391 -41.65 67.25 -45.33
N GLY A 392 -42.76 66.97 -46.00
CA GLY A 392 -43.57 65.77 -45.78
C GLY A 392 -42.82 64.47 -46.03
N GLU A 393 -42.09 64.37 -47.14
CA GLU A 393 -41.23 63.22 -47.44
C GLU A 393 -40.12 63.04 -46.39
N ALA A 394 -39.54 64.15 -45.90
CA ALA A 394 -38.54 64.09 -44.84
C ALA A 394 -39.12 63.56 -43.53
N LEU A 395 -40.32 63.99 -43.15
CA LEU A 395 -41.03 63.48 -41.98
C LEU A 395 -41.37 61.99 -42.10
N GLN A 396 -41.79 61.53 -43.29
CA GLN A 396 -42.02 60.09 -43.54
C GLN A 396 -40.75 59.24 -43.36
N ARG A 397 -39.59 59.76 -43.78
CA ARG A 397 -38.31 59.07 -43.53
C ARG A 397 -37.98 59.04 -42.04
N ILE A 398 -38.24 60.14 -41.32
CA ILE A 398 -38.01 60.21 -39.86
C ILE A 398 -38.90 59.21 -39.12
N THR A 399 -40.20 59.12 -39.42
CA THR A 399 -41.10 58.14 -38.79
C THR A 399 -40.66 56.70 -39.07
N SER A 400 -40.23 56.39 -40.29
CA SER A 400 -39.66 55.06 -40.59
C SER A 400 -38.42 54.77 -39.73
N GLN A 401 -37.51 55.74 -39.61
CA GLN A 401 -36.26 55.57 -38.88
C GLN A 401 -36.47 55.47 -37.36
N VAL A 402 -37.46 56.18 -36.81
CA VAL A 402 -37.86 56.07 -35.40
C VAL A 402 -38.53 54.71 -35.12
N SER A 403 -39.32 54.19 -36.05
CA SER A 403 -39.87 52.83 -35.98
C SER A 403 -38.77 51.76 -35.94
N ASP A 404 -37.78 51.86 -36.82
CA ASP A 404 -36.62 50.96 -36.83
C ASP A 404 -35.82 51.04 -35.52
N MET A 405 -35.65 52.25 -34.99
CA MET A 405 -34.99 52.49 -33.70
C MET A 405 -35.74 51.81 -32.54
N ASN A 406 -37.07 51.88 -32.51
CA ASN A 406 -37.89 51.14 -31.55
C ASN A 406 -37.67 49.61 -31.65
N GLY A 407 -37.52 49.08 -32.87
CA GLY A 407 -37.19 47.67 -33.09
C GLY A 407 -35.82 47.28 -32.50
N VAL A 408 -34.81 48.12 -32.67
CA VAL A 408 -33.47 47.91 -32.08
C VAL A 408 -33.53 47.95 -30.55
N ILE A 409 -34.18 48.96 -29.98
CA ILE A 409 -34.37 49.13 -28.53
C ILE A 409 -35.06 47.90 -27.94
N SER A 410 -36.10 47.38 -28.59
CA SER A 410 -36.78 46.17 -28.13
C SER A 410 -35.86 44.94 -28.10
N ARG A 411 -34.97 44.78 -29.09
CA ARG A 411 -34.00 43.68 -29.09
C ARG A 411 -32.95 43.82 -27.99
N ILE A 412 -32.50 45.05 -27.71
CA ILE A 412 -31.57 45.33 -26.60
C ILE A 412 -32.22 44.96 -25.26
N ALA A 413 -33.48 45.36 -25.03
CA ALA A 413 -34.19 45.03 -23.80
C ALA A 413 -34.28 43.51 -23.58
N THR A 414 -34.66 42.76 -24.63
CA THR A 414 -34.72 41.29 -24.57
C THR A 414 -33.34 40.68 -24.30
N ALA A 415 -32.29 41.19 -24.95
CA ALA A 415 -30.92 40.71 -24.76
C ALA A 415 -30.43 40.97 -23.33
N SER A 416 -30.66 42.17 -22.78
CA SER A 416 -30.30 42.49 -21.39
C SER A 416 -31.05 41.61 -20.39
N GLN A 417 -32.33 41.32 -20.63
CA GLN A 417 -33.09 40.44 -19.75
C GLN A 417 -32.59 38.98 -19.79
N ALA A 418 -32.24 38.48 -20.98
CA ALA A 418 -31.60 37.18 -21.13
C ALA A 418 -30.21 37.12 -20.47
N GLN A 419 -29.44 38.21 -20.56
CA GLN A 419 -28.13 38.33 -19.93
C GLN A 419 -28.25 38.30 -18.39
N SER A 420 -29.21 39.02 -17.81
CA SER A 420 -29.47 38.97 -16.37
C SER A 420 -29.81 37.56 -15.89
N ALA A 421 -30.67 36.84 -16.63
CA ALA A 421 -31.00 35.45 -16.31
C ALA A 421 -29.76 34.53 -16.38
N GLY A 422 -28.93 34.67 -17.41
CA GLY A 422 -27.68 33.92 -17.54
C GLY A 422 -26.68 34.23 -16.42
N LEU A 423 -26.60 35.48 -15.96
CA LEU A 423 -25.74 35.86 -14.83
C LEU A 423 -26.20 35.24 -13.51
N ASP A 424 -27.51 35.04 -13.31
CA ASP A 424 -28.01 34.35 -12.12
C ASP A 424 -27.64 32.86 -12.13
N GLU A 425 -27.64 32.19 -13.28
CA GLU A 425 -27.11 30.83 -13.42
C GLU A 425 -25.60 30.77 -13.11
N VAL A 426 -24.82 31.75 -13.60
CA VAL A 426 -23.39 31.84 -13.29
C VAL A 426 -23.16 32.03 -11.79
N LYS A 427 -23.96 32.86 -11.10
CA LYS A 427 -23.88 33.00 -9.62
C LYS A 427 -24.14 31.68 -8.89
N ILE A 428 -25.09 30.88 -9.37
CA ILE A 428 -25.36 29.55 -8.80
C ILE A 428 -24.16 28.62 -9.01
N ALA A 429 -23.55 28.64 -10.20
CA ALA A 429 -22.36 27.85 -10.49
C ALA A 429 -21.18 28.25 -9.59
N ILE A 430 -20.96 29.56 -9.36
CA ILE A 430 -19.92 30.06 -8.44
C ILE A 430 -20.14 29.53 -7.02
N ARG A 431 -21.38 29.56 -6.50
CA ARG A 431 -21.69 28.98 -5.17
C ARG A 431 -21.42 27.47 -5.11
N SER A 432 -21.69 26.74 -6.18
CA SER A 432 -21.36 25.31 -6.24
C SER A 432 -19.85 25.06 -6.25
N LEU A 433 -19.08 25.93 -6.90
CA LEU A 433 -17.62 25.88 -6.86
C LEU A 433 -17.10 26.20 -5.46
N GLU A 434 -17.67 27.17 -4.77
CA GLU A 434 -17.34 27.52 -3.37
C GLU A 434 -17.55 26.33 -2.43
N GLN A 435 -18.68 25.61 -2.54
CA GLN A 435 -18.90 24.38 -1.78
C GLN A 435 -17.84 23.30 -2.05
N THR A 436 -17.39 23.18 -3.30
CA THR A 436 -16.35 22.22 -3.67
C THR A 436 -14.99 22.65 -3.13
N THR A 437 -14.67 23.94 -3.19
CA THR A 437 -13.46 24.53 -2.60
C THR A 437 -13.40 24.26 -1.10
N LEU A 438 -14.49 24.51 -0.36
CA LEU A 438 -14.56 24.20 1.07
C LEU A 438 -14.37 22.71 1.36
N LYS A 439 -15.00 21.83 0.56
CA LYS A 439 -14.81 20.38 0.70
C LYS A 439 -13.35 19.98 0.44
N ASN A 440 -12.70 20.57 -0.56
CA ASN A 440 -11.29 20.28 -0.86
C ASN A 440 -10.37 20.74 0.28
N ALA A 441 -10.66 21.89 0.92
CA ALA A 441 -9.93 22.33 2.11
C ALA A 441 -10.04 21.30 3.24
N THR A 442 -11.26 20.81 3.53
CA THR A 442 -11.46 19.76 4.53
C THR A 442 -10.72 18.47 4.17
N ILE A 443 -10.77 18.04 2.91
CA ILE A 443 -10.04 16.83 2.45
C ILE A 443 -8.54 17.01 2.60
N ALA A 444 -8.00 18.20 2.30
CA ALA A 444 -6.59 18.50 2.49
C ALA A 444 -6.19 18.39 3.97
N GLU A 445 -6.94 19.01 4.87
CA GLU A 445 -6.70 18.93 6.32
C GLU A 445 -6.78 17.48 6.86
N GLU A 446 -7.83 16.74 6.49
CA GLU A 446 -8.01 15.34 6.88
C GLU A 446 -6.89 14.43 6.33
N SER A 447 -6.45 14.69 5.10
CA SER A 447 -5.35 13.94 4.47
C SER A 447 -4.02 14.21 5.16
N ALA A 448 -3.73 15.47 5.51
CA ALA A 448 -2.54 15.84 6.27
C ALA A 448 -2.52 15.21 7.66
N ALA A 449 -3.66 15.22 8.37
CA ALA A 449 -3.81 14.57 9.67
C ALA A 449 -3.62 13.04 9.58
N THR A 450 -4.22 12.42 8.56
CA THR A 450 -4.09 10.97 8.31
C THR A 450 -2.64 10.60 7.99
N ALA A 451 -1.97 11.37 7.15
CA ALA A 451 -0.56 11.20 6.83
C ALA A 451 0.32 11.30 8.09
N HIS A 452 0.06 12.28 8.96
CA HIS A 452 0.77 12.42 10.22
C HIS A 452 0.60 11.19 11.11
N ASN A 453 -0.63 10.69 11.26
CA ASN A 453 -0.90 9.48 12.03
C ASN A 453 -0.20 8.24 11.45
N LEU A 454 -0.14 8.11 10.12
CA LEU A 454 0.58 7.01 9.45
C LEU A 454 2.09 7.07 9.72
N VAL A 455 2.68 8.27 9.71
CA VAL A 455 4.11 8.45 10.05
C VAL A 455 4.35 8.02 11.50
N THR A 456 3.51 8.43 12.45
CA THR A 456 3.65 8.05 13.86
C THR A 456 3.52 6.54 14.05
N MET A 457 2.49 5.91 13.48
CA MET A 457 2.32 4.45 13.56
C MET A 457 3.48 3.69 12.91
N ALA A 458 4.00 4.21 11.79
CA ALA A 458 5.15 3.61 11.13
C ALA A 458 6.44 3.77 11.97
N ASP A 459 6.64 4.91 12.63
CA ASP A 459 7.79 5.10 13.53
C ASP A 459 7.73 4.15 14.73
N GLU A 460 6.57 3.99 15.37
CA GLU A 460 6.37 3.03 16.46
C GLU A 460 6.66 1.58 16.02
N LEU A 461 6.20 1.21 14.81
CA LEU A 461 6.49 -0.10 14.23
C LEU A 461 7.98 -0.25 13.89
N ALA A 462 8.63 0.79 13.38
CA ALA A 462 10.07 0.80 13.09
C ALA A 462 10.89 0.62 14.37
N GLN A 463 10.52 1.30 15.46
CA GLN A 463 11.15 1.14 16.77
C GLN A 463 10.96 -0.29 17.32
N SER A 464 9.75 -0.85 17.18
CA SER A 464 9.46 -2.23 17.59
C SER A 464 10.30 -3.25 16.82
N VAL A 465 10.45 -3.07 15.50
CA VAL A 465 11.26 -3.96 14.66
C VAL A 465 12.75 -3.75 14.89
N ALA A 466 13.20 -2.53 15.19
CA ALA A 466 14.59 -2.21 15.51
C ALA A 466 15.08 -2.88 16.81
N SER A 467 14.17 -3.34 17.67
CA SER A 467 14.55 -4.18 18.82
C SER A 467 15.11 -5.55 18.39
N PHE A 468 14.80 -6.01 17.17
CA PHE A 468 15.31 -7.26 16.62
C PHE A 468 16.52 -7.02 15.72
N LYS A 469 17.66 -7.60 16.10
CA LYS A 469 18.86 -7.57 15.26
C LYS A 469 18.66 -8.50 14.08
N THR A 470 18.63 -7.91 12.89
CA THR A 470 18.61 -8.65 11.63
C THR A 470 19.92 -8.42 10.89
N LYS A 471 20.27 -9.34 9.99
CA LYS A 471 21.53 -9.29 9.21
C LYS A 471 21.68 -7.99 8.39
N ALA A 472 20.59 -7.26 8.17
CA ALA A 472 20.55 -5.99 7.45
C ALA A 472 21.16 -4.81 8.23
N GLU A 473 21.11 -4.80 9.57
CA GLU A 473 21.61 -3.67 10.36
C GLU A 473 23.14 -3.56 10.40
N THR A 474 23.87 -4.69 10.28
CA THR A 474 25.34 -4.68 10.34
C THR A 474 26.01 -4.00 9.14
N ARG A 475 25.26 -3.72 8.05
CA ARG A 475 25.78 -2.97 6.88
C ARG A 475 25.33 -1.50 6.80
N SER A 476 24.34 -1.06 7.58
CA SER A 476 23.77 0.30 7.48
C SER A 476 24.26 1.29 8.55
N GLY A 477 24.95 0.80 9.60
CA GLY A 477 25.50 1.63 10.67
C GLY A 477 26.60 2.63 10.25
N ILE A 478 27.11 2.54 9.02
CA ILE A 478 28.15 3.45 8.50
C ILE A 478 27.54 4.66 7.76
N ASP A 479 26.29 4.59 7.28
CA ASP A 479 25.72 5.63 6.40
C ASP A 479 24.71 6.57 7.09
N ARG A 480 24.14 6.15 8.23
CA ARG A 480 23.15 6.97 8.99
C ARG A 480 23.73 8.24 9.63
N LYS A 481 25.04 8.29 9.94
CA LYS A 481 25.67 9.51 10.49
C LYS A 481 25.98 10.58 9.43
N THR A 482 26.09 10.21 8.16
CA THR A 482 26.46 11.15 7.09
C THR A 482 25.25 11.89 6.54
N ASN A 483 24.07 11.27 6.52
CA ASN A 483 22.87 11.88 5.94
C ASN A 483 22.14 12.90 6.84
N TYR A 484 22.28 12.81 8.18
CA TYR A 484 21.69 13.82 9.09
C TYR A 484 22.44 15.16 9.07
N GLN A 485 23.73 15.19 8.75
CA GLN A 485 24.48 16.44 8.65
C GLN A 485 24.28 17.18 7.32
N LEU A 486 23.96 16.48 6.23
CA LEU A 486 23.70 17.10 4.94
C LEU A 486 22.31 17.75 4.83
N ARG A 487 21.31 17.27 5.60
CA ARG A 487 19.95 17.84 5.56
C ARG A 487 19.78 19.13 6.38
N LEU A 488 20.64 19.36 7.38
CA LEU A 488 20.66 20.60 8.19
C LEU A 488 21.43 21.77 7.54
N VAL A 489 22.25 21.50 6.52
CA VAL A 489 22.96 22.56 5.78
C VAL A 489 22.10 23.14 4.65
N SER A 490 21.19 22.34 4.07
CA SER A 490 20.33 22.80 2.97
C SER A 490 19.12 23.62 3.42
N THR A 491 18.67 23.51 4.67
CA THR A 491 17.58 24.35 5.22
C THR A 491 18.02 25.77 5.62
N ASN A 492 19.32 26.06 5.68
CA ASN A 492 19.83 27.40 6.03
C ASN A 492 20.13 28.31 4.83
N VAL A 493 19.86 27.87 3.58
CA VAL A 493 20.18 28.65 2.37
C VAL A 493 18.95 29.32 1.73
N HIS A 494 17.72 29.03 2.19
CA HIS A 494 16.51 29.67 1.65
C HIS A 494 16.01 30.87 2.46
N ASP A 495 16.61 31.21 3.60
CA ASP A 495 16.14 32.30 4.47
C ASP A 495 16.99 33.60 4.34
N ARG A 496 17.48 33.90 3.12
CA ARG A 496 18.29 35.10 2.85
C ARG A 496 17.94 35.89 1.60
N ARG A 497 16.77 35.66 0.99
CA ARG A 497 16.23 36.55 -0.03
C ARG A 497 14.70 36.54 0.02
N LEU A 498 14.14 37.46 0.79
CA LEU A 498 13.07 38.39 0.42
C LEU A 498 12.94 39.47 1.50
#